data_AF-A0A8R1INU0-F1
#
_entry.id   AF-A0A8R1INU0-F1
#
_cell.length_a   1.000
_cell.length_b   1.000
_cell.length_c   1.000
_cell.angle_alpha   90.00
_cell.angle_beta   90.00
_cell.angle_gamma   90.00
#
_symmetry.space_group_name_H-M   'P 1'
#
loop_
_entity.id
_entity.type
_entity.pdbx_description
1 polymer ?
#
loop_
_entity_poly.entity_id
_entity_poly.type
_entity_poly.pdbx_seq_one_letter_code
_entity_poly.pdbx_strand_id
1 'polypeptide(L)'
;MFKVADVSQVIVCTHDSINASGSTSSVNANDNDGSAGGTEAAAKAAKKAAKQWQYPHGLTPPMKCARKKRFRKTKKKKFMDAPEVEKELKRLLRMDLEADTVSWQIVDGNKNKDAAVGDERSQRHVRYSSSSEEELSDVAEDEEKEEML
;
A
#
# COMPACT_ATOMS: atom_id res chain seq x y z
N MET A 1 23.10 -24.68 -24.22
CA MET A 1 23.49 -23.96 -22.98
C MET A 1 22.72 -24.58 -21.83
N PHE A 2 23.39 -24.96 -20.74
CA PHE A 2 22.74 -25.52 -19.55
C PHE A 2 22.67 -24.45 -18.44
N LYS A 3 21.55 -24.38 -17.73
CA LYS A 3 21.39 -23.47 -16.58
C LYS A 3 22.10 -24.06 -15.36
N VAL A 4 22.83 -23.22 -14.61
CA VAL A 4 23.64 -23.63 -13.45
C VAL A 4 23.10 -23.10 -12.12
N ALA A 5 22.56 -21.88 -12.08
CA ALA A 5 22.09 -21.26 -10.84
C ALA A 5 21.03 -20.17 -11.10
N ASP A 6 20.33 -19.79 -10.03
CA ASP A 6 19.52 -18.56 -9.94
C ASP A 6 20.14 -17.63 -8.90
N VAL A 7 20.35 -16.37 -9.27
CA VAL A 7 20.97 -15.35 -8.40
C VAL A 7 19.97 -14.23 -8.17
N SER A 8 19.72 -13.87 -6.90
CA SER A 8 18.74 -12.86 -6.52
C SER A 8 19.25 -11.84 -5.48
N GLN A 9 20.50 -11.96 -5.03
CA GLN A 9 21.11 -11.10 -4.02
C GLN A 9 22.38 -10.45 -4.58
N VAL A 10 22.72 -9.27 -4.07
CA VAL A 10 23.92 -8.52 -4.42
C VAL A 10 24.56 -8.00 -3.13
N ILE A 11 25.88 -8.10 -3.04
CA ILE A 11 26.67 -7.47 -1.97
C ILE A 11 27.26 -6.19 -2.57
N VAL A 12 26.99 -5.05 -1.94
CA VAL A 12 27.52 -3.76 -2.36
C VAL A 12 28.58 -3.34 -1.35
N CYS A 13 29.83 -3.31 -1.79
CA CYS A 13 30.94 -2.84 -0.97
C CYS A 13 31.12 -1.34 -1.20
N THR A 14 31.00 -0.55 -0.12
CA THR A 14 31.36 0.87 -0.13
C THR A 14 32.65 1.06 0.66
N HIS A 15 33.43 2.10 0.34
CA HIS A 15 34.69 2.36 1.03
C HIS A 15 34.48 2.58 2.55
N ASP A 16 33.34 3.14 2.94
CA ASP A 16 32.95 3.35 4.34
C ASP A 16 32.55 2.06 5.07
N SER A 17 32.04 1.06 4.34
CA SER A 17 31.63 -0.23 4.93
C SER A 17 32.80 -1.20 5.14
N ILE A 18 33.96 -0.95 4.53
CA ILE A 18 35.18 -1.76 4.68
C ILE A 18 35.97 -1.35 5.94
N ASN A 19 35.95 -0.06 6.30
CA ASN A 19 36.62 0.47 7.49
C ASN A 19 35.73 0.45 8.75
N ALA A 20 34.44 0.15 8.59
CA ALA A 20 33.46 -0.04 9.66
C ALA A 20 33.55 -1.42 10.32
N SER A 21 34.74 -1.97 10.54
CA SER A 21 34.93 -3.24 11.28
C SER A 21 34.46 -3.20 12.74
N GLY A 22 33.85 -2.10 13.19
CA GLY A 22 33.22 -1.96 14.50
C GLY A 22 31.84 -1.28 14.49
N SER A 23 31.30 -0.89 13.34
CA SER A 23 29.93 -0.38 13.24
C SER A 23 29.11 -1.32 12.37
N THR A 24 28.87 -2.51 12.91
CA THR A 24 27.51 -3.05 12.82
C THR A 24 26.60 -1.89 13.20
N SER A 25 25.90 -1.30 12.24
CA SER A 25 24.59 -0.74 12.53
C SER A 25 23.76 -1.93 12.99
N SER A 26 23.98 -2.30 14.25
CA SER A 26 23.11 -3.14 15.02
C SER A 26 21.74 -2.54 14.79
N VAL A 27 20.96 -3.27 14.01
CA VAL A 27 19.59 -3.53 14.39
C VAL A 27 19.58 -3.59 15.92
N ASN A 28 19.17 -2.50 16.56
CA ASN A 28 18.83 -2.53 17.96
C ASN A 28 17.62 -3.46 18.04
N ALA A 29 17.91 -4.76 18.19
CA ALA A 29 17.06 -5.68 18.89
C ALA A 29 17.09 -5.22 20.35
N ASN A 30 16.36 -4.15 20.66
CA ASN A 30 15.95 -3.94 22.04
C ASN A 30 14.94 -5.02 22.32
N ASP A 31 15.39 -5.99 23.11
CA ASP A 31 14.55 -6.78 23.99
C ASP A 31 13.49 -5.88 24.63
N ASN A 32 12.22 -6.15 24.32
CA ASN A 32 11.15 -5.80 25.23
C ASN A 32 10.20 -7.00 25.33
N ASP A 33 10.37 -7.65 26.46
CA ASP A 33 9.50 -8.66 27.06
C ASP A 33 8.06 -8.15 27.21
N GLY A 34 7.10 -9.07 27.01
CA GLY A 34 5.73 -8.97 27.49
C GLY A 34 4.85 -7.80 27.02
N SER A 35 4.02 -8.03 26.00
CA SER A 35 2.54 -7.89 26.14
C SER A 35 1.85 -8.12 24.80
N ALA A 36 0.93 -9.09 24.79
CA ALA A 36 0.08 -9.44 23.66
C ALA A 36 -0.95 -8.33 23.38
N GLY A 37 -0.60 -7.37 22.51
CA GLY A 37 -1.55 -6.37 22.02
C GLY A 37 -0.90 -5.31 21.13
N GLY A 38 -0.79 -5.56 19.82
CA GLY A 38 -0.28 -4.56 18.87
C GLY A 38 0.23 -5.12 17.55
N THR A 39 -0.61 -5.82 16.79
CA THR A 39 -0.19 -6.58 15.60
C THR A 39 0.15 -5.73 14.37
N GLU A 40 -0.33 -4.49 14.28
CA GLU A 40 -0.13 -3.65 13.08
C GLU A 40 1.18 -2.84 13.09
N ALA A 41 1.58 -2.31 14.26
CA ALA A 41 2.78 -1.49 14.39
C ALA A 41 4.06 -2.32 14.20
N ALA A 42 4.11 -3.53 14.78
CA ALA A 42 5.20 -4.47 14.58
C ALA A 42 5.31 -4.93 13.11
N ALA A 43 4.18 -5.21 12.45
CA ALA A 43 4.16 -5.56 11.03
C ALA A 43 4.62 -4.40 10.12
N LYS A 44 4.30 -3.15 10.48
CA LYS A 44 4.76 -1.95 9.76
C LYS A 44 6.28 -1.74 9.94
N ALA A 45 6.80 -1.93 11.15
CA ALA A 45 8.23 -1.87 11.44
C ALA A 45 9.01 -2.94 10.66
N ALA A 46 8.52 -4.18 10.65
CA ALA A 46 9.11 -5.28 9.88
C ALA A 46 9.14 -4.99 8.37
N LYS A 47 8.07 -4.40 7.80
CA LYS A 47 8.04 -3.98 6.39
C LYS A 47 9.07 -2.88 6.09
N LYS A 48 9.23 -1.90 6.98
CA LYS A 48 10.24 -0.83 6.84
C LYS A 48 11.65 -1.43 6.86
N ALA A 49 11.91 -2.34 7.80
CA ALA A 49 13.18 -3.04 7.89
C ALA A 49 13.47 -3.94 6.67
N ALA A 50 12.46 -4.56 6.06
CA ALA A 50 12.64 -5.34 4.83
C ALA A 50 12.92 -4.44 3.61
N LYS A 51 12.34 -3.24 3.55
CA LYS A 51 12.51 -2.30 2.43
C LYS A 51 13.93 -1.73 2.35
N GLN A 52 14.63 -1.59 3.49
CA GLN A 52 15.99 -1.05 3.53
C GLN A 52 17.00 -1.93 2.76
N TRP A 53 16.80 -3.24 2.75
CA TRP A 53 17.66 -4.22 2.06
C TRP A 53 17.21 -4.52 0.64
N GLN A 54 16.18 -3.83 0.14
CA GLN A 54 15.62 -4.10 -1.17
C GLN A 54 16.23 -3.18 -2.23
N TYR A 55 17.19 -3.72 -2.99
CA TYR A 55 17.86 -2.97 -4.04
C TYR A 55 16.85 -2.39 -5.07
N PRO A 56 16.87 -1.09 -5.41
CA PRO A 56 15.80 -0.49 -6.23
C PRO A 56 15.91 -0.76 -7.74
N HIS A 57 17.05 -1.25 -8.22
CA HIS A 57 17.37 -1.34 -9.64
C HIS A 57 17.62 -2.80 -10.09
N GLY A 58 17.61 -3.05 -11.40
CA GLY A 58 18.18 -4.25 -12.00
C GLY A 58 19.63 -4.04 -12.40
N LEU A 59 20.34 -5.14 -12.69
CA LEU A 59 21.76 -5.10 -13.06
C LEU A 59 22.03 -4.45 -14.42
N THR A 60 21.07 -4.51 -15.34
CA THR A 60 21.22 -3.95 -16.70
C THR A 60 20.63 -2.53 -16.79
N PRO A 61 21.22 -1.63 -17.61
CA PRO A 61 20.74 -0.25 -17.77
C PRO A 61 19.22 -0.09 -18.02
N PRO A 62 18.57 -0.87 -18.92
CA PRO A 62 17.13 -0.74 -19.14
C PRO A 62 16.27 -1.11 -17.93
N MET A 63 16.86 -1.76 -16.91
CA MET A 63 16.20 -2.19 -15.68
C MET A 63 16.38 -1.22 -14.51
N LYS A 64 16.83 0.03 -14.74
CA LYS A 64 16.81 1.09 -13.72
C LYS A 64 15.38 1.32 -13.23
N CYS A 65 15.19 1.28 -11.92
CA CYS A 65 13.89 1.43 -11.23
C CYS A 65 12.80 0.41 -11.69
N ALA A 66 13.21 -0.80 -12.05
CA ALA A 66 12.33 -1.87 -12.55
C ALA A 66 11.08 -2.12 -11.68
N ARG A 67 11.25 -2.18 -10.35
CA ARG A 67 10.16 -2.42 -9.39
C ARG A 67 9.04 -1.39 -9.49
N LYS A 68 9.38 -0.11 -9.75
CA LYS A 68 8.41 0.98 -9.87
C LYS A 68 7.86 1.10 -11.30
N LYS A 69 8.71 0.97 -12.32
CA LYS A 69 8.37 1.30 -13.72
C LYS A 69 7.89 0.12 -14.57
N ARG A 70 8.39 -1.09 -14.31
CA ARG A 70 8.21 -2.26 -15.21
C ARG A 70 7.43 -3.39 -14.57
N PHE A 71 7.54 -3.59 -13.26
CA PHE A 71 6.82 -4.66 -12.58
C PHE A 71 5.37 -4.27 -12.33
N ARG A 72 4.46 -5.13 -12.78
CA ARG A 72 3.03 -5.00 -12.49
C ARG A 72 2.80 -5.17 -10.99
N LYS A 73 2.16 -4.19 -10.35
CA LYS A 73 1.81 -4.25 -8.93
C LYS A 73 0.71 -5.29 -8.69
N THR A 74 0.89 -6.12 -7.66
CA THR A 74 -0.13 -7.09 -7.24
C THR A 74 -1.17 -6.40 -6.36
N LYS A 75 -2.45 -6.40 -6.78
CA LYS A 75 -3.55 -5.94 -5.93
C LYS A 75 -3.73 -6.92 -4.77
N LYS A 76 -3.61 -6.43 -3.54
CA LYS A 76 -3.96 -7.21 -2.35
C LYS A 76 -5.48 -7.46 -2.35
N LYS A 77 -5.91 -8.68 -2.08
CA LYS A 77 -7.33 -9.01 -1.94
C LYS A 77 -7.86 -8.35 -0.67
N LYS A 78 -8.51 -7.19 -0.81
CA LYS A 78 -8.97 -6.37 0.33
C LYS A 78 -10.18 -6.96 1.09
N PHE A 79 -10.80 -8.03 0.61
CA PHE A 79 -12.19 -8.38 0.94
C PHE A 79 -12.44 -9.82 1.40
N MET A 80 -11.44 -10.57 1.87
CA MET A 80 -11.74 -11.97 2.25
C MET A 80 -12.06 -12.23 3.71
N ASP A 81 -11.79 -11.30 4.63
CA ASP A 81 -12.21 -11.43 6.02
C ASP A 81 -12.42 -10.04 6.58
N ALA A 82 -13.61 -9.49 6.36
CA ALA A 82 -14.08 -8.30 7.04
C ALA A 82 -15.21 -8.72 7.99
N PRO A 83 -14.88 -9.39 9.12
CA PRO A 83 -15.89 -9.95 10.03
C PRO A 83 -16.87 -8.90 10.55
N GLU A 84 -16.42 -7.65 10.65
CA GLU A 84 -17.26 -6.51 11.03
C GLU A 84 -18.27 -6.13 9.95
N VAL A 85 -17.86 -6.12 8.67
CA VAL A 85 -18.74 -5.86 7.53
C VAL A 85 -19.81 -6.95 7.42
N GLU A 86 -19.42 -8.21 7.62
CA GLU A 86 -20.38 -9.31 7.63
C GLU A 86 -21.37 -9.22 8.78
N LYS A 87 -20.91 -8.83 9.98
CA LYS A 87 -21.77 -8.65 11.15
C LYS A 87 -22.80 -7.56 10.89
N GLU A 88 -22.37 -6.44 10.33
CA GLU A 88 -23.24 -5.31 10.06
C GLU A 88 -24.22 -5.59 8.91
N LEU A 89 -23.76 -6.24 7.84
CA LEU A 89 -24.62 -6.71 6.76
C LEU A 89 -25.73 -7.62 7.31
N LYS A 90 -25.37 -8.60 8.15
CA LYS A 90 -26.34 -9.51 8.77
C LYS A 90 -27.28 -8.77 9.73
N ARG A 91 -26.85 -7.67 10.37
CA ARG A 91 -27.71 -6.85 11.22
C ARG A 91 -28.77 -6.12 10.39
N LEU A 92 -28.35 -5.47 9.30
CA LEU A 92 -29.24 -4.73 8.39
C LEU A 92 -30.27 -5.66 7.75
N LEU A 93 -29.84 -6.80 7.22
CA LEU A 93 -30.74 -7.77 6.59
C LEU A 93 -31.79 -8.34 7.55
N ARG A 94 -31.49 -8.44 8.85
CA ARG A 94 -32.49 -8.86 9.86
C ARG A 94 -33.55 -7.79 10.09
N MET A 95 -33.14 -6.53 10.13
CA MET A 95 -34.09 -5.41 10.26
C MET A 95 -34.99 -5.31 9.03
N ASP A 96 -34.44 -5.50 7.84
CA ASP A 96 -35.20 -5.47 6.59
C ASP A 96 -36.25 -6.59 6.51
N LEU A 97 -35.99 -7.75 7.12
CA LEU A 97 -36.95 -8.85 7.21
C LEU A 97 -38.12 -8.57 8.16
N GLU A 98 -37.91 -7.73 9.17
CA GLU A 98 -38.95 -7.30 10.11
C GLU A 98 -39.79 -6.14 9.56
N ALA A 99 -39.30 -5.44 8.54
CA ALA A 99 -39.96 -4.27 7.97
C ALA A 99 -41.07 -4.65 6.99
N ASP A 100 -42.17 -3.89 7.04
CA ASP A 100 -43.29 -4.05 6.09
C ASP A 100 -42.93 -3.60 4.66
N THR A 101 -42.02 -2.63 4.53
CA THR A 101 -41.55 -2.13 3.23
C THR A 101 -40.07 -1.73 3.32
N VAL A 102 -39.29 -2.05 2.29
CA VAL A 102 -37.85 -1.77 2.21
C VAL A 102 -37.56 -1.08 0.88
N SER A 103 -36.88 0.07 0.93
CA SER A 103 -36.35 0.75 -0.27
C SER A 103 -34.94 1.23 -0.02
N TRP A 104 -34.09 1.13 -1.05
CA TRP A 104 -32.72 1.62 -1.01
C TRP A 104 -32.42 2.45 -2.25
N GLN A 105 -31.57 3.45 -2.10
CA GLN A 105 -31.11 4.29 -3.19
C GLN A 105 -29.63 4.60 -2.99
N ILE A 106 -28.85 4.54 -4.07
CA ILE A 106 -27.45 4.98 -4.05
C ILE A 106 -27.44 6.50 -4.19
N VAL A 107 -26.99 7.18 -3.15
CA VAL A 107 -26.78 8.63 -3.15
C VAL A 107 -25.28 8.88 -3.38
N ASP A 108 -24.96 9.60 -4.45
CA ASP A 108 -23.58 10.05 -4.69
C ASP A 108 -23.21 11.09 -3.62
N GLY A 109 -22.17 10.80 -2.82
CA GLY A 109 -21.74 11.64 -1.69
C GLY A 109 -21.31 13.07 -2.04
N ASN A 110 -21.18 13.39 -3.34
CA ASN A 110 -20.75 14.70 -3.84
C ASN A 110 -21.89 15.67 -4.18
N LYS A 111 -23.18 15.27 -4.10
CA LYS A 111 -24.29 16.08 -4.63
C LYS A 111 -24.88 17.11 -3.65
N ASN A 112 -24.49 17.10 -2.37
CA ASN A 112 -25.11 17.95 -1.34
C ASN A 112 -24.29 19.21 -0.98
N LYS A 113 -23.26 19.56 -1.75
CA LYS A 113 -22.51 20.80 -1.49
C LYS A 113 -22.81 21.95 -2.45
N ASP A 114 -23.27 21.69 -3.68
CA ASP A 114 -23.51 22.77 -4.64
C ASP A 114 -24.70 22.45 -5.59
N ALA A 115 -25.70 23.35 -5.60
CA ALA A 115 -26.78 23.54 -6.60
C ALA A 115 -27.87 22.43 -6.70
N ALA A 116 -29.18 22.70 -6.61
CA ALA A 116 -29.98 23.81 -7.13
C ALA A 116 -29.69 24.14 -8.61
N VAL A 117 -29.78 23.17 -9.52
CA VAL A 117 -30.25 23.32 -10.91
C VAL A 117 -30.49 21.90 -11.46
N GLY A 118 -31.68 21.66 -12.00
CA GLY A 118 -32.03 20.39 -12.63
C GLY A 118 -31.40 20.23 -14.01
N ASP A 119 -30.98 19.01 -14.35
CA ASP A 119 -30.89 18.55 -15.73
C ASP A 119 -30.95 17.02 -15.81
N GLU A 120 -31.78 16.53 -16.72
CA GLU A 120 -32.07 15.13 -16.99
C GLU A 120 -31.03 14.61 -17.99
N ARG A 121 -30.09 13.75 -17.56
CA ARG A 121 -29.22 13.06 -18.53
C ARG A 121 -28.72 11.69 -18.08
N SER A 122 -29.40 10.68 -18.63
CA SER A 122 -28.89 9.42 -19.19
C SER A 122 -27.85 8.61 -18.40
N GLN A 123 -28.29 7.40 -18.04
CA GLN A 123 -27.51 6.27 -17.54
C GLN A 123 -26.09 6.22 -18.13
N ARG A 124 -25.09 6.57 -17.33
CA ARG A 124 -23.70 6.23 -17.62
C ARG A 124 -23.15 5.37 -16.49
N HIS A 125 -22.80 4.15 -16.88
CA HIS A 125 -22.01 3.15 -16.17
C HIS A 125 -21.02 3.77 -15.18
N VAL A 126 -21.18 3.44 -13.90
CA VAL A 126 -20.30 3.88 -12.80
C VAL A 126 -18.91 3.28 -13.02
N ARG A 127 -18.00 4.05 -13.62
CA ARG A 127 -16.57 3.74 -13.49
C ARG A 127 -16.15 4.09 -12.07
N TYR A 128 -15.88 3.07 -11.27
CA TYR A 128 -15.16 3.21 -10.02
C TYR A 128 -13.85 3.94 -10.32
N SER A 129 -13.74 5.19 -9.88
CA SER A 129 -12.46 5.91 -9.95
C SER A 129 -11.47 5.10 -9.14
N SER A 130 -10.45 4.60 -9.82
CA SER A 130 -9.35 3.90 -9.17
C SER A 130 -8.64 4.92 -8.31
N SER A 131 -8.94 4.92 -7.00
CA SER A 131 -8.20 5.58 -5.93
C SER A 131 -6.73 5.13 -5.99
N SER A 132 -6.00 5.79 -6.88
CA SER A 132 -4.59 5.56 -7.22
C SER A 132 -3.82 6.88 -7.08
N GLU A 133 -4.53 7.97 -6.77
CA GLU A 133 -4.07 9.34 -6.81
C GLU A 133 -3.51 9.79 -5.45
N GLU A 134 -3.94 9.14 -4.35
CA GLU A 134 -3.52 9.51 -2.99
C GLU A 134 -2.16 8.93 -2.55
N GLU A 135 -1.47 8.15 -3.40
CA GLU A 135 -0.12 7.63 -3.10
C GLU A 135 0.98 8.32 -3.93
N LEU A 136 0.71 9.49 -4.52
CA LEU A 136 1.71 10.27 -5.25
C LEU A 136 2.31 11.44 -4.44
N SER A 137 1.81 11.73 -3.23
CA SER A 137 2.31 12.85 -2.42
C SER A 137 3.64 12.55 -1.70
N ASP A 138 3.98 11.28 -1.49
CA ASP A 138 5.13 10.87 -0.66
C ASP A 138 6.47 10.78 -1.45
N VAL A 139 6.53 11.36 -2.66
CA VAL A 139 7.74 11.40 -3.51
C VAL A 139 8.17 12.83 -3.84
N ALA A 140 7.30 13.83 -3.68
CA ALA A 140 7.62 15.22 -4.02
C ALA A 140 8.54 15.90 -2.99
N GLU A 141 8.58 15.42 -1.74
CA GLU A 141 9.38 16.06 -0.68
C GLU A 141 10.87 15.69 -0.74
N ASP A 142 11.26 14.63 -1.46
CA ASP A 142 12.66 14.23 -1.60
C ASP A 142 13.39 14.93 -2.78
N GLU A 143 12.67 15.53 -3.74
CA GLU A 143 13.30 16.21 -4.90
C GLU A 143 13.90 17.59 -4.52
N GLU A 144 13.34 18.33 -3.56
CA GLU A 144 13.93 19.61 -3.13
C GLU A 144 15.25 19.47 -2.36
N LYS A 145 15.56 18.28 -1.82
CA LYS A 145 16.83 18.04 -1.10
C LYS A 145 17.98 17.64 -2.00
N GLU A 146 17.71 17.04 -3.16
CA GLU A 146 18.75 16.59 -4.09
C GLU A 146 19.25 17.72 -5.00
N GLU A 147 18.50 18.83 -5.14
CA GLU A 147 18.94 20.03 -5.89
C GLU A 147 19.82 20.99 -5.05
N MET A 148 20.00 20.72 -3.76
CA MET A 148 20.81 21.54 -2.83
C MET A 148 22.13 20.87 -2.39
N LEU A 149 22.64 19.90 -3.16
CA LEU A 149 23.93 19.24 -2.96
C LEU A 149 24.78 19.21 -4.24
#